data_AF-A0A437UD35-F1
#
_entry.id   AF-A0A437UD35-F1
#
_cell.length_a   1.000
_cell.length_b   1.000
_cell.length_c   1.000
_cell.angle_alpha   90.00
_cell.angle_beta   90.00
_cell.angle_gamma   90.00
#
_symmetry.space_group_name_H-M   'P 1'
#
loop_
_entity.id
_entity.type
_entity.pdbx_description
1 polymer ?
#
loop_
_entity_poly.entity_id
_entity_poly.type
_entity_poly.pdbx_seq_one_letter_code
_entity_poly.pdbx_strand_id
1 'polypeptide(L)'
;MAYLTASSFNQLVNNTEIKNLDRIDLQFFISNIIDKQQLFYFFNQFDLKKIFKEKLILSGDDSYGLYYKEVPERKDNLNYVLKLKGKVKYHKSKECEALNRGFKNFFMPPEIVKLKNTNESKHNIIVNEIREWFNANNFTIERYENGEINSNTITRLYNDYFPEKFGLQRISTSQSNNESNDFQWYVNKKSENIQLDKSYFDYNEFLKNIEDLIIKREYLCNSKTMQNLSRYDYLFESNVNDITAVISSRIESSILKEVDVNFINNYGVNRLKDFWKKHRELRLKAYSELSEYFKWNYKLKEKNFDVVYLEDFNLECCILCANK
;
A
#
# COMPACT_ATOMS: atom_id res chain seq x y z
N MET A 1 22.36 15.93 -2.42
CA MET A 1 21.02 15.84 -1.81
C MET A 1 20.37 14.55 -2.27
N ALA A 2 19.56 13.89 -1.43
CA ALA A 2 18.84 12.68 -1.82
C ALA A 2 17.32 12.90 -1.87
N TYR A 3 16.71 12.37 -2.92
CA TYR A 3 15.30 12.48 -3.26
C TYR A 3 14.66 11.09 -3.27
N LEU A 4 13.44 10.98 -2.73
CA LEU A 4 12.71 9.73 -2.58
C LEU A 4 11.36 9.79 -3.32
N THR A 5 10.97 8.68 -3.93
CA THR A 5 9.58 8.47 -4.42
C THR A 5 8.63 8.19 -3.25
N ALA A 6 7.32 8.32 -3.46
CA ALA A 6 6.31 7.95 -2.45
C ALA A 6 6.49 6.52 -1.91
N SER A 7 6.77 5.58 -2.81
CA SER A 7 7.05 4.19 -2.45
C SER A 7 8.27 4.07 -1.53
N SER A 8 9.36 4.75 -1.85
CA SER A 8 10.63 4.64 -1.10
C SER A 8 10.53 5.29 0.28
N PHE A 9 9.88 6.44 0.38
CA PHE A 9 9.61 7.08 1.66
C PHE A 9 8.64 6.26 2.54
N ASN A 10 7.59 5.66 1.95
CA ASN A 10 6.71 4.77 2.70
C ASN A 10 7.46 3.55 3.24
N GLN A 11 8.41 3.01 2.48
CA GLN A 11 9.29 1.93 2.97
C GLN A 11 10.16 2.41 4.13
N LEU A 12 10.71 3.63 4.05
CA LEU A 12 11.46 4.23 5.15
C LEU A 12 10.62 4.33 6.42
N VAL A 13 9.40 4.88 6.34
CA VAL A 13 8.46 4.99 7.47
C VAL A 13 8.11 3.62 8.04
N ASN A 14 7.84 2.63 7.18
CA ASN A 14 7.43 1.29 7.62
C ASN A 14 8.56 0.54 8.34
N ASN A 15 9.80 0.62 7.85
CA ASN A 15 10.96 -0.10 8.38
C ASN A 15 11.71 0.66 9.48
N THR A 16 11.29 1.90 9.78
CA THR A 16 11.74 2.62 10.98
C THR A 16 11.02 2.09 12.22
N GLU A 17 11.74 2.00 13.34
CA GLU A 17 11.19 1.70 14.66
C GLU A 17 11.62 2.76 15.68
N ILE A 18 10.78 2.95 16.70
CA ILE A 18 11.02 3.92 17.78
C ILE A 18 11.47 3.12 19.00
N LYS A 19 12.66 3.41 19.53
CA LYS A 19 13.17 2.76 20.73
C LYS A 19 12.23 3.00 21.90
N ASN A 20 11.96 1.95 22.67
CA ASN A 20 11.24 2.00 23.95
C ASN A 20 9.83 2.63 23.88
N LEU A 21 9.16 2.60 22.72
CA LEU A 21 7.77 3.07 22.58
C LEU A 21 6.81 1.89 22.40
N ASP A 22 6.30 1.39 23.52
CA ASP A 22 5.39 0.24 23.53
C ASP A 22 3.99 0.64 23.06
N ARG A 23 3.48 1.78 23.51
CA ARG A 23 2.10 2.22 23.25
C ARG A 23 2.02 3.74 23.16
N ILE A 24 1.16 4.21 22.25
CA ILE A 24 0.75 5.62 22.16
C ILE A 24 -0.62 5.74 22.81
N ASP A 25 -0.70 6.42 23.94
CA ASP A 25 -1.96 6.79 24.57
C ASP A 25 -2.45 8.15 24.07
N LEU A 26 -3.62 8.58 24.57
CA LEU A 26 -4.24 9.81 24.13
C LEU A 26 -3.42 11.05 24.51
N GLN A 27 -2.83 11.08 25.70
CA GLN A 27 -2.02 12.21 26.13
C GLN A 27 -0.77 12.34 25.26
N PHE A 28 -0.10 11.21 25.02
CA PHE A 28 1.03 11.16 24.10
C PHE A 28 0.64 11.66 22.70
N PHE A 29 -0.51 11.23 22.18
CA PHE A 29 -1.00 11.66 20.87
C PHE A 29 -1.20 13.17 20.78
N ILE A 30 -1.88 13.76 21.76
CA ILE A 30 -2.16 15.20 21.81
C ILE A 30 -0.85 15.99 21.88
N SER A 31 0.04 15.62 22.80
CA SER A 31 1.28 16.37 23.03
C SER A 31 2.33 16.18 21.93
N ASN A 32 2.42 14.99 21.34
CA ASN A 32 3.55 14.62 20.47
C ASN A 32 3.16 14.36 19.01
N ILE A 33 1.88 14.29 18.65
CA ILE A 33 1.44 14.03 17.27
C ILE A 33 0.64 15.21 16.75
N ILE A 34 -0.57 15.42 17.26
CA ILE A 34 -1.46 16.52 16.88
C ILE A 34 -2.47 16.80 17.99
N ASP A 35 -2.72 18.08 18.26
CA ASP A 35 -3.69 18.54 19.27
C ASP A 35 -5.15 18.44 18.75
N LYS A 36 -5.59 17.21 18.50
CA LYS A 36 -6.96 16.86 18.06
C LYS A 36 -7.37 15.49 18.60
N GLN A 37 -7.86 15.45 19.84
CA GLN A 37 -8.23 14.22 20.55
C GLN A 37 -9.13 13.27 19.74
N GLN A 38 -10.10 13.79 18.97
CA GLN A 38 -11.06 12.98 18.23
C GLN A 38 -10.39 12.07 17.20
N LEU A 39 -9.27 12.52 16.62
CA LEU A 39 -8.52 11.76 15.63
C LEU A 39 -7.87 10.50 16.22
N PHE A 40 -7.49 10.52 17.50
CA PHE A 40 -6.91 9.36 18.19
C PHE A 40 -7.79 8.11 18.02
N TYR A 41 -9.11 8.28 18.02
CA TYR A 41 -10.06 7.17 17.98
C TYR A 41 -10.28 6.57 16.58
N PHE A 42 -9.73 7.16 15.52
CA PHE A 42 -9.73 6.55 14.18
C PHE A 42 -8.71 5.41 14.08
N PHE A 43 -7.63 5.50 14.85
CA PHE A 43 -6.41 4.76 14.61
C PHE A 43 -6.20 3.63 15.61
N ASN A 44 -5.65 2.51 15.14
CA ASN A 44 -5.12 1.49 16.03
C ASN A 44 -3.66 1.82 16.43
N GLN A 45 -3.05 1.02 17.30
CA GLN A 45 -1.67 1.28 17.75
C GLN A 45 -0.62 1.21 16.63
N PHE A 46 -0.84 0.37 15.61
CA PHE A 46 0.04 0.31 14.46
C PHE A 46 -0.02 1.60 13.66
N ASP A 47 -1.23 2.10 13.39
CA ASP A 47 -1.46 3.35 12.69
C ASP A 47 -0.87 4.55 13.46
N LEU A 48 -1.12 4.64 14.77
CA LEU A 48 -0.59 5.70 15.62
C LEU A 48 0.95 5.74 15.58
N LYS A 49 1.60 4.56 15.70
CA LYS A 49 3.06 4.47 15.60
C LYS A 49 3.54 4.87 14.21
N LYS A 50 2.82 4.50 13.16
CA LYS A 50 3.17 4.85 11.79
C LYS A 50 3.08 6.37 11.54
N ILE A 51 1.98 7.00 11.97
CA ILE A 51 1.78 8.47 11.91
C ILE A 51 2.92 9.18 12.66
N PHE A 52 3.25 8.69 13.87
CA PHE A 52 4.30 9.30 14.67
C PHE A 52 5.70 9.13 14.06
N LYS A 53 6.02 7.95 13.50
CA LYS A 53 7.27 7.72 12.76
C LYS A 53 7.39 8.66 11.57
N GLU A 54 6.31 8.81 10.80
CA GLU A 54 6.28 9.74 9.67
C GLU A 54 6.56 11.17 10.14
N LYS A 55 5.93 11.62 11.24
CA LYS A 55 6.22 12.92 11.86
C LYS A 55 7.70 13.06 12.24
N LEU A 56 8.28 12.12 12.97
CA LEU A 56 9.67 12.18 13.45
C LEU A 56 10.68 12.23 12.30
N ILE A 57 10.51 11.38 11.29
CA ILE A 57 11.37 11.37 10.10
C ILE A 57 11.31 12.73 9.41
N LEU A 58 10.11 13.32 9.30
CA LEU A 58 9.90 14.61 8.64
C LEU A 58 10.38 15.80 9.47
N SER A 59 10.15 15.82 10.78
CA SER A 59 10.63 16.89 11.66
C SER A 59 12.15 16.87 11.85
N GLY A 60 12.77 15.69 11.75
CA GLY A 60 14.18 15.51 12.13
C GLY A 60 14.40 15.57 13.65
N ASP A 61 13.32 15.38 14.42
CA ASP A 61 13.36 15.36 15.88
C ASP A 61 14.04 14.06 16.34
N ASP A 62 15.18 14.21 17.02
CA ASP A 62 16.02 13.13 17.53
C ASP A 62 15.75 12.80 19.00
N SER A 63 14.77 13.46 19.64
CA SER A 63 14.38 13.21 21.04
C SER A 63 13.91 11.77 21.26
N TYR A 64 13.46 11.10 20.20
CA TYR A 64 13.12 9.70 20.20
C TYR A 64 14.18 8.93 19.42
N GLY A 65 14.90 8.04 20.10
CA GLY A 65 15.89 7.18 19.46
C GLY A 65 15.24 6.34 18.36
N LEU A 66 15.52 6.66 17.11
CA LEU A 66 15.10 5.86 15.97
C LEU A 66 16.12 4.72 15.76
N TYR A 67 15.63 3.54 15.42
CA TYR A 67 16.46 2.48 14.91
C TYR A 67 15.79 1.83 13.71
N TYR A 68 16.62 1.22 12.89
CA TYR A 68 16.25 0.93 11.52
C TYR A 68 16.44 -0.54 11.25
N LYS A 69 15.42 -1.12 10.62
CA LYS A 69 15.53 -2.43 10.00
C LYS A 69 15.90 -2.20 8.55
N GLU A 70 16.89 -2.94 8.07
CA GLU A 70 17.27 -2.91 6.65
C GLU A 70 16.04 -3.12 5.78
N VAL A 71 15.85 -2.27 4.77
CA VAL A 71 14.76 -2.47 3.82
C VAL A 71 15.08 -3.75 3.04
N PRO A 72 14.21 -4.77 3.10
CA PRO A 72 14.47 -6.01 2.41
C PRO A 72 14.48 -5.76 0.90
N GLU A 73 15.34 -6.49 0.19
CA GLU A 73 15.31 -6.48 -1.27
C GLU A 73 13.94 -6.93 -1.79
N ARG A 74 13.53 -6.35 -2.92
CA ARG A 74 12.25 -6.70 -3.53
C ARG A 74 12.26 -8.17 -3.93
N LYS A 75 11.36 -8.95 -3.33
CA LYS A 75 11.13 -10.34 -3.69
C LYS A 75 10.16 -10.41 -4.86
N ASP A 76 10.49 -11.25 -5.83
CA ASP A 76 9.64 -11.51 -6.97
C ASP A 76 8.33 -12.16 -6.52
N ASN A 77 7.20 -11.51 -6.81
CA ASN A 77 5.89 -12.04 -6.44
C ASN A 77 5.32 -13.00 -7.49
N LEU A 78 6.00 -13.11 -8.65
CA LEU A 78 5.65 -13.96 -9.80
C LEU A 78 4.35 -13.58 -10.52
N ASN A 79 3.74 -12.46 -10.14
CA ASN A 79 2.52 -11.95 -10.78
C ASN A 79 2.81 -11.20 -12.09
N TYR A 80 4.09 -11.03 -12.42
CA TYR A 80 4.55 -10.25 -13.57
C TYR A 80 5.58 -11.00 -14.37
N VAL A 81 5.59 -10.74 -15.67
CA VAL A 81 6.57 -11.30 -16.60
C VAL A 81 7.96 -10.77 -16.25
N LEU A 82 8.19 -9.46 -16.19
CA LEU A 82 9.50 -8.96 -15.80
C LEU A 82 9.71 -9.14 -14.30
N LYS A 83 10.81 -9.82 -13.93
CA LYS A 83 11.16 -10.14 -12.55
C LYS A 83 11.23 -8.88 -11.69
N LEU A 84 10.52 -8.88 -10.55
CA LEU A 84 10.71 -7.85 -9.53
C LEU A 84 11.95 -8.21 -8.70
N LYS A 85 13.01 -7.41 -8.82
CA LYS A 85 14.25 -7.59 -8.07
C LYS A 85 14.92 -6.27 -7.72
N GLY A 86 15.88 -6.33 -6.81
CA GLY A 86 16.77 -5.23 -6.46
C GLY A 86 16.28 -4.38 -5.28
N LYS A 87 17.16 -3.48 -4.86
CA LYS A 87 16.96 -2.58 -3.72
C LYS A 87 16.02 -1.42 -4.07
N VAL A 88 15.39 -0.86 -3.04
CA VAL A 88 14.66 0.41 -3.16
C VAL A 88 15.65 1.51 -3.51
N LYS A 89 15.25 2.45 -4.38
CA LYS A 89 16.17 3.43 -4.95
C LYS A 89 15.96 4.83 -4.36
N TYR A 90 17.06 5.56 -4.19
CA TYR A 90 17.05 7.01 -3.97
C TYR A 90 17.67 7.74 -5.18
N HIS A 91 17.41 9.04 -5.32
CA HIS A 91 17.83 9.84 -6.47
C HIS A 91 18.65 11.05 -6.01
N LYS A 92 19.67 11.47 -6.78
CA LYS A 92 20.54 12.61 -6.41
C LYS A 92 20.03 13.96 -6.94
N SER A 93 19.11 13.94 -7.90
CA SER A 93 18.55 15.13 -8.56
C SER A 93 17.04 14.99 -8.70
N LYS A 94 16.33 16.11 -8.51
CA LYS A 94 14.88 16.22 -8.70
C LYS A 94 14.47 16.11 -10.17
N GLU A 95 15.41 16.36 -11.08
CA GLU A 95 15.26 16.23 -12.54
C GLU A 95 15.53 14.81 -13.05
N CYS A 96 15.79 13.84 -12.16
CA CYS A 96 16.02 12.47 -12.59
C CYS A 96 14.76 11.87 -13.23
N GLU A 97 14.84 11.50 -14.51
CA GLU A 97 13.72 10.90 -15.27
C GLU A 97 13.14 9.65 -14.60
N ALA A 98 13.98 8.86 -13.92
CA ALA A 98 13.53 7.67 -13.19
C ALA A 98 12.63 7.98 -12.00
N LEU A 99 12.60 9.22 -11.47
CA LEU A 99 11.63 9.62 -10.44
C LEU A 99 10.20 9.50 -10.94
N ASN A 100 9.97 9.79 -12.24
CA ASN A 100 8.65 9.86 -12.85
C ASN A 100 8.33 8.65 -13.75
N ARG A 101 9.32 7.78 -14.01
CA ARG A 101 9.19 6.64 -14.94
C ARG A 101 8.14 5.61 -14.52
N GLY A 102 7.83 5.51 -13.22
CA GLY A 102 6.81 4.60 -12.71
C GLY A 102 7.22 3.13 -12.72
N PHE A 103 6.23 2.29 -12.46
CA PHE A 103 6.30 0.85 -12.59
C PHE A 103 5.62 0.44 -13.90
N LYS A 104 6.41 -0.14 -14.81
CA LYS A 104 5.97 -0.68 -16.09
C LYS A 104 6.29 -2.16 -16.14
N ASN A 105 5.32 -3.00 -16.51
CA ASN A 105 5.50 -4.44 -16.60
C ASN A 105 4.40 -5.10 -17.44
N PHE A 106 4.51 -6.41 -17.64
CA PHE A 106 3.42 -7.24 -18.14
C PHE A 106 2.88 -8.15 -17.03
N PHE A 107 1.55 -8.24 -16.92
CA PHE A 107 0.87 -9.15 -16.02
C PHE A 107 1.03 -10.60 -16.47
N MET A 108 1.10 -11.49 -15.47
CA MET A 108 0.91 -12.91 -15.69
C MET A 108 -0.59 -13.21 -15.89
N PRO A 109 -0.97 -14.14 -16.77
CA PRO A 109 -2.38 -14.51 -16.93
C PRO A 109 -3.03 -14.96 -15.61
N PRO A 110 -4.32 -14.64 -15.35
CA PRO A 110 -4.94 -14.86 -14.04
C PRO A 110 -4.95 -16.31 -13.58
N GLU A 111 -5.09 -17.24 -14.53
CA GLU A 111 -5.05 -18.67 -14.25
C GLU A 111 -3.68 -19.11 -13.72
N ILE A 112 -2.60 -18.57 -14.28
CA ILE A 112 -1.24 -18.81 -13.78
C ILE A 112 -1.10 -18.27 -12.37
N VAL A 113 -1.56 -17.05 -12.10
CA VAL A 113 -1.50 -16.46 -10.75
C VAL A 113 -2.26 -17.32 -9.73
N LYS A 114 -3.41 -17.89 -10.11
CA LYS A 114 -4.19 -18.80 -9.26
C LYS A 114 -3.46 -20.11 -8.97
N LEU A 115 -2.64 -20.61 -9.90
CA LEU A 115 -1.85 -21.84 -9.69
C LEU A 115 -0.88 -21.72 -8.51
N LYS A 116 -0.46 -20.52 -8.13
CA LYS A 116 0.39 -20.31 -6.96
C LYS A 116 -0.19 -20.95 -5.68
N ASN A 117 -1.51 -20.91 -5.52
CA ASN A 117 -2.18 -21.42 -4.33
C ASN A 117 -2.55 -22.91 -4.42
N THR A 118 -2.62 -23.47 -5.63
CA THR A 118 -3.07 -24.85 -5.86
C THR A 118 -1.93 -25.80 -6.24
N ASN A 119 -0.89 -25.31 -6.92
CA ASN A 119 0.27 -26.08 -7.34
C ASN A 119 1.49 -25.16 -7.58
N GLU A 120 2.23 -24.86 -6.51
CA GLU A 120 3.38 -23.95 -6.53
C GLU A 120 4.50 -24.40 -7.47
N SER A 121 4.79 -25.71 -7.53
CA SER A 121 5.83 -26.26 -8.42
C SER A 121 5.48 -26.05 -9.90
N LYS A 122 4.25 -26.36 -10.31
CA LYS A 122 3.77 -26.15 -11.69
C LYS A 122 3.75 -24.65 -12.02
N HIS A 123 3.31 -23.81 -11.08
CA HIS A 123 3.31 -22.36 -11.22
C HIS A 123 4.71 -21.80 -11.52
N ASN A 124 5.72 -22.18 -10.75
CA ASN A 124 7.09 -21.69 -10.94
C ASN A 124 7.68 -22.07 -12.32
N ILE A 125 7.40 -23.29 -12.80
CA ILE A 125 7.85 -23.75 -14.12
C ILE A 125 7.22 -22.90 -15.22
N ILE A 126 5.89 -22.76 -15.21
CA ILE A 126 5.18 -22.02 -16.26
C ILE A 126 5.57 -20.55 -16.27
N VAL A 127 5.73 -19.93 -15.10
CA VAL A 127 6.17 -18.53 -15.00
C VAL A 127 7.54 -18.33 -15.63
N ASN A 128 8.50 -19.21 -15.37
CA ASN A 128 9.83 -19.11 -15.99
C ASN A 128 9.76 -19.31 -17.50
N GLU A 129 8.94 -20.24 -17.97
CA GLU A 129 8.79 -20.49 -19.41
C GLU A 129 8.12 -19.32 -20.14
N ILE A 130 7.09 -18.71 -19.55
CA ILE A 130 6.47 -17.48 -20.10
C ILE A 130 7.53 -16.36 -20.20
N ARG A 131 8.41 -16.23 -19.20
CA ARG A 131 9.48 -15.22 -19.21
C ARG A 131 10.49 -15.45 -20.33
N GLU A 132 10.93 -16.70 -20.48
CA GLU A 132 11.83 -17.08 -21.57
C GLU A 132 11.17 -16.88 -22.94
N TRP A 133 9.89 -17.21 -23.06
CA TRP A 133 9.10 -16.97 -24.27
C TRP A 133 8.95 -15.48 -24.59
N PHE A 134 8.71 -14.62 -23.59
CA PHE A 134 8.70 -13.16 -23.78
C PHE A 134 10.04 -12.65 -24.32
N ASN A 135 11.16 -13.16 -23.78
CA ASN A 135 12.49 -12.80 -24.24
C ASN A 135 12.73 -13.31 -25.68
N ALA A 136 12.37 -14.56 -25.97
CA ALA A 136 12.56 -15.18 -27.29
C ALA A 136 11.77 -14.46 -28.40
N ASN A 137 10.57 -13.95 -28.08
CA ASN A 137 9.74 -13.19 -29.02
C ASN A 137 10.04 -11.67 -29.01
N ASN A 138 11.03 -11.23 -28.23
CA ASN A 138 11.40 -9.83 -28.07
C ASN A 138 10.20 -8.93 -27.69
N PHE A 139 9.36 -9.40 -26.76
CA PHE A 139 8.24 -8.63 -26.22
C PHE A 139 8.72 -7.70 -25.11
N THR A 140 9.19 -6.53 -25.50
CA THR A 140 9.70 -5.52 -24.56
C THR A 140 8.67 -4.43 -24.28
N ILE A 141 8.82 -3.74 -23.15
CA ILE A 141 7.99 -2.58 -22.81
C ILE A 141 8.10 -1.50 -23.88
N GLU A 142 9.31 -1.22 -24.36
CA GLU A 142 9.57 -0.19 -25.36
C GLU A 142 8.79 -0.44 -26.65
N ARG A 143 8.83 -1.66 -27.18
CA ARG A 143 8.08 -2.04 -28.38
C ARG A 143 6.56 -1.96 -28.17
N TYR A 144 6.09 -2.28 -26.97
CA TYR A 144 4.67 -2.15 -26.63
C TYR A 144 4.25 -0.67 -26.57
N GLU A 145 5.05 0.19 -25.95
CA GLU A 145 4.77 1.63 -25.85
C GLU A 145 4.86 2.35 -27.20
N ASN A 146 5.74 1.88 -28.09
CA ASN A 146 5.85 2.37 -29.47
C ASN A 146 4.75 1.83 -30.40
N GLY A 147 3.87 0.92 -29.93
CA GLY A 147 2.80 0.33 -30.71
C GLY A 147 3.23 -0.76 -31.70
N GLU A 148 4.50 -1.19 -31.66
CA GLU A 148 5.01 -2.28 -32.51
C GLU A 148 4.43 -3.65 -32.14
N ILE A 149 4.07 -3.82 -30.87
CA ILE A 149 3.33 -4.98 -30.35
C ILE A 149 2.15 -4.49 -29.54
N ASN A 150 1.09 -5.30 -29.47
CA ASN A 150 -0.09 -5.00 -28.67
C ASN A 150 -0.62 -6.26 -27.97
N SER A 151 -1.59 -6.07 -27.07
CA SER A 151 -2.17 -7.15 -26.28
C SER A 151 -2.75 -8.28 -27.14
N ASN A 152 -3.37 -7.98 -28.29
CA ASN A 152 -3.95 -9.01 -29.17
C ASN A 152 -2.87 -9.90 -29.78
N THR A 153 -1.76 -9.31 -30.24
CA THR A 153 -0.64 -10.06 -30.79
C THR A 153 -0.06 -11.02 -29.74
N ILE A 154 0.15 -10.54 -28.51
CA ILE A 154 0.68 -11.35 -27.42
C ILE A 154 -0.31 -12.46 -27.05
N THR A 155 -1.60 -12.14 -26.92
CA THR A 155 -2.66 -13.12 -26.59
C THR A 155 -2.79 -14.22 -27.62
N ARG A 156 -2.77 -13.89 -28.91
CA ARG A 156 -2.86 -14.89 -29.97
C ARG A 156 -1.71 -15.89 -29.86
N LEU A 157 -0.47 -15.38 -29.81
CA LEU A 157 0.72 -16.23 -29.73
C LEU A 157 0.79 -17.00 -28.40
N TYR A 158 0.29 -16.44 -27.31
CA TYR A 158 0.15 -17.16 -26.04
C TYR A 158 -0.84 -18.32 -26.17
N ASN A 159 -2.02 -18.06 -26.73
CA ASN A 159 -3.10 -19.04 -26.86
C ASN A 159 -2.76 -20.20 -27.81
N ASP A 160 -1.85 -19.95 -28.76
CA ASP A 160 -1.35 -20.96 -29.70
C ASP A 160 -0.38 -21.96 -29.05
N TYR A 161 0.22 -21.62 -27.89
CA TYR A 161 1.30 -22.43 -27.29
C TYR A 161 0.99 -22.93 -25.87
N PHE A 162 0.70 -22.02 -24.93
CA PHE A 162 0.63 -22.35 -23.50
C PHE A 162 -0.60 -23.18 -23.10
N PRO A 163 -1.82 -22.90 -23.61
CA PRO A 163 -3.01 -23.68 -23.28
C PRO A 163 -2.88 -25.17 -23.57
N GLU A 164 -2.37 -25.52 -24.75
CA GLU A 164 -2.20 -26.92 -25.17
C GLU A 164 -1.09 -27.59 -24.37
N LYS A 165 0.07 -26.93 -24.23
CA LYS A 165 1.23 -27.50 -23.54
C LYS A 165 0.99 -27.76 -22.04
N PHE A 166 0.24 -26.88 -21.36
CA PHE A 166 0.09 -26.92 -19.91
C PHE A 166 -1.32 -27.25 -19.41
N GLY A 167 -2.27 -27.47 -20.33
CA GLY A 167 -3.68 -27.68 -20.00
C GLY A 167 -4.30 -26.46 -19.32
N LEU A 168 -4.03 -25.27 -19.87
CA LEU A 168 -4.54 -23.99 -19.37
C LEU A 168 -5.75 -23.55 -20.19
N GLN A 169 -6.59 -22.72 -19.61
CA GLN A 169 -7.64 -22.01 -20.33
C GLN A 169 -7.02 -20.97 -21.27
N ARG A 170 -7.61 -20.87 -22.46
CA ARG A 170 -7.30 -19.80 -23.41
C ARG A 170 -7.77 -18.46 -22.85
N ILE A 171 -7.01 -17.40 -23.10
CA ILE A 171 -7.43 -16.04 -22.81
C ILE A 171 -8.49 -15.65 -23.84
N SER A 172 -9.74 -15.49 -23.39
CA SER A 172 -10.91 -15.29 -24.25
C SER A 172 -10.88 -13.94 -24.97
N THR A 173 -10.60 -12.86 -24.23
CA THR A 173 -10.50 -11.50 -24.74
C THR A 173 -9.33 -10.79 -24.05
N SER A 174 -8.50 -10.15 -24.86
CA SER A 174 -7.50 -9.20 -24.41
C SER A 174 -7.80 -7.85 -25.03
N GLN A 175 -7.49 -6.77 -24.33
CA GLN A 175 -7.90 -5.44 -24.77
C GLN A 175 -7.48 -5.15 -26.22
N SER A 176 -8.49 -5.06 -27.08
CA SER A 176 -8.44 -4.35 -28.35
C SER A 176 -9.07 -2.95 -28.22
N ASN A 177 -10.12 -2.80 -27.38
CA ASN A 177 -11.03 -1.64 -27.43
C ASN A 177 -11.57 -1.15 -26.04
N ASN A 178 -10.73 -1.02 -25.01
CA ASN A 178 -11.11 -0.34 -23.74
C ASN A 178 -12.36 -0.87 -23.00
N GLU A 179 -12.75 -2.14 -23.16
CA GLU A 179 -13.78 -2.75 -22.30
C GLU A 179 -13.17 -3.22 -20.96
N SER A 180 -13.93 -3.05 -19.88
CA SER A 180 -13.45 -3.13 -18.48
C SER A 180 -13.27 -4.57 -17.94
N ASN A 181 -13.68 -5.60 -18.68
CA ASN A 181 -13.60 -7.00 -18.25
C ASN A 181 -12.53 -7.82 -18.98
N ASP A 182 -11.79 -7.23 -19.91
CA ASP A 182 -10.76 -7.93 -20.68
C ASP A 182 -9.44 -8.07 -19.92
N PHE A 183 -8.70 -9.14 -20.21
CA PHE A 183 -7.36 -9.29 -19.65
C PHE A 183 -6.42 -8.22 -20.22
N GLN A 184 -5.69 -7.57 -19.32
CA GLN A 184 -4.69 -6.56 -19.65
C GLN A 184 -3.29 -7.16 -19.49
N TRP A 185 -2.53 -7.25 -20.58
CA TRP A 185 -1.13 -7.63 -20.49
C TRP A 185 -0.31 -6.53 -19.85
N TYR A 186 -0.44 -5.28 -20.30
CA TYR A 186 0.44 -4.20 -19.89
C TYR A 186 -0.06 -3.47 -18.64
N VAL A 187 0.85 -3.19 -17.71
CA VAL A 187 0.60 -2.31 -16.58
C VAL A 187 1.58 -1.14 -16.60
N ASN A 188 1.02 0.06 -16.46
CA ASN A 188 1.78 1.28 -16.23
C ASN A 188 1.20 1.99 -15.01
N LYS A 189 1.92 1.97 -13.90
CA LYS A 189 1.62 2.77 -12.72
C LYS A 189 2.65 3.90 -12.65
N LYS A 190 2.21 5.14 -12.81
CA LYS A 190 3.09 6.29 -12.63
C LYS A 190 3.67 6.30 -11.21
N SER A 191 4.93 6.68 -11.08
CA SER A 191 5.50 6.93 -9.76
C SER A 191 4.86 8.20 -9.24
N GLU A 192 4.18 8.11 -8.10
CA GLU A 192 3.85 9.32 -7.35
C GLU A 192 5.15 9.89 -6.78
N ASN A 193 5.56 11.02 -7.34
CA ASN A 193 6.62 11.80 -6.74
C ASN A 193 6.03 12.50 -5.52
N ILE A 194 6.57 12.20 -4.34
CA ILE A 194 6.20 12.86 -3.09
C ILE A 194 6.27 14.38 -3.18
N GLN A 195 7.09 14.89 -4.10
CA GLN A 195 7.42 16.30 -4.19
C GLN A 195 6.56 17.10 -5.18
N LEU A 196 5.70 16.48 -6.02
CA LEU A 196 5.16 17.18 -7.20
C LEU A 196 3.66 17.49 -7.29
N ASP A 197 2.73 16.93 -6.51
CA ASP A 197 1.30 17.07 -6.93
C ASP A 197 0.43 18.13 -6.27
N LYS A 198 0.90 18.90 -5.29
CA LYS A 198 0.15 20.08 -4.82
C LYS A 198 1.06 21.30 -4.78
N SER A 199 0.89 22.19 -5.74
CA SER A 199 1.51 23.52 -5.78
C SER A 199 1.01 24.42 -4.64
N TYR A 200 -0.05 24.04 -3.94
CA TYR A 200 -0.52 24.70 -2.74
C TYR A 200 -1.21 23.66 -1.83
N PHE A 201 -0.75 23.54 -0.58
CA PHE A 201 -1.51 22.86 0.47
C PHE A 201 -2.38 23.91 1.12
N ASP A 202 -3.70 23.69 1.14
CA ASP A 202 -4.64 24.59 1.81
C ASP A 202 -4.89 24.10 3.24
N TYR A 203 -4.33 24.83 4.21
CA TYR A 203 -4.50 24.51 5.61
C TYR A 203 -5.96 24.63 6.08
N ASN A 204 -6.74 25.56 5.53
CA ASN A 204 -8.15 25.71 5.90
C ASN A 204 -8.99 24.56 5.34
N GLU A 205 -8.70 24.11 4.11
CA GLU A 205 -9.32 22.92 3.53
C GLU A 205 -9.01 21.67 4.37
N PHE A 206 -7.74 21.49 4.77
CA PHE A 206 -7.34 20.42 5.68
C PHE A 206 -8.15 20.43 6.99
N LEU A 207 -8.27 21.59 7.66
CA LEU A 207 -9.06 21.68 8.90
C LEU A 207 -10.52 21.29 8.67
N LYS A 208 -11.12 21.73 7.55
CA LYS A 208 -12.49 21.40 7.18
C LYS A 208 -12.66 19.90 6.91
N ASN A 209 -11.72 19.29 6.19
CA ASN A 209 -11.74 17.85 5.89
C ASN A 209 -11.62 17.01 7.16
N ILE A 210 -10.73 17.41 8.08
CA ILE A 210 -10.58 16.76 9.38
C ILE A 210 -11.88 16.84 10.19
N GLU A 211 -12.51 18.00 10.25
CA GLU A 211 -13.77 18.19 10.98
C GLU A 211 -14.90 17.34 10.39
N ASP A 212 -15.06 17.33 9.05
CA ASP A 212 -16.04 16.50 8.36
C ASP A 212 -15.80 15.00 8.60
N LEU A 213 -14.54 14.55 8.61
CA LEU A 213 -14.18 13.17 8.96
C LEU A 213 -14.59 12.84 10.40
N ILE A 214 -14.31 13.73 11.35
CA ILE A 214 -14.68 13.57 12.77
C ILE A 214 -16.20 13.39 12.89
N ILE A 215 -16.98 14.30 12.31
CA ILE A 215 -18.46 14.25 12.33
C ILE A 215 -18.97 12.93 11.74
N LYS A 216 -18.43 12.53 10.57
CA LYS A 216 -18.81 11.25 9.93
C LYS A 216 -18.51 10.05 10.81
N ARG A 217 -17.38 10.06 11.51
CA ARG A 217 -17.02 8.99 12.43
C ARG A 217 -17.93 8.98 13.65
N GLU A 218 -18.25 10.13 14.23
CA GLU A 218 -19.17 10.22 15.37
C GLU A 218 -20.55 9.69 15.02
N TYR A 219 -21.07 10.02 13.82
CA TYR A 219 -22.31 9.46 13.31
C TYR A 219 -22.22 7.93 13.11
N LEU A 220 -21.12 7.44 12.56
CA LEU A 220 -20.90 6.01 12.33
C LEU A 220 -20.71 5.23 13.65
N CYS A 221 -20.08 5.84 14.65
CA CYS A 221 -19.76 5.29 15.96
C CYS A 221 -20.61 5.93 17.06
N ASN A 222 -21.91 6.04 16.80
CA ASN A 222 -22.88 6.75 17.65
C ASN A 222 -23.23 6.06 18.99
N SER A 223 -22.64 4.89 19.27
CA SER A 223 -22.86 4.15 20.52
C SER A 223 -21.54 3.59 21.05
N LYS A 224 -21.51 3.27 22.35
CA LYS A 224 -20.32 2.68 22.97
C LYS A 224 -19.95 1.33 22.37
N THR A 225 -20.96 0.53 22.01
CA THR A 225 -20.82 -0.71 21.26
C THR A 225 -20.08 -0.48 19.95
N MET A 226 -20.53 0.46 19.11
CA MET A 226 -19.92 0.73 17.80
C MET A 226 -18.51 1.33 17.96
N GLN A 227 -18.29 2.18 18.96
CA GLN A 227 -16.95 2.69 19.28
C GLN A 227 -15.98 1.57 19.64
N ASN A 228 -16.40 0.58 20.42
CA ASN A 228 -15.54 -0.55 20.78
C ASN A 228 -15.30 -1.48 19.59
N LEU A 229 -16.32 -1.72 18.76
CA LEU A 229 -16.23 -2.54 17.55
C LEU A 229 -15.37 -1.90 16.45
N SER A 230 -15.24 -0.57 16.43
CA SER A 230 -14.43 0.15 15.42
C SER A 230 -12.96 -0.30 15.38
N ARG A 231 -12.44 -0.83 16.48
CA ARG A 231 -11.06 -1.33 16.61
C ARG A 231 -10.79 -2.64 15.87
N TYR A 232 -11.84 -3.30 15.39
CA TYR A 232 -11.79 -4.63 14.78
C TYR A 232 -12.01 -4.59 13.26
N ASP A 233 -11.86 -3.43 12.63
CA ASP A 233 -12.08 -3.27 11.19
C ASP A 233 -11.13 -4.10 10.29
N TYR A 234 -10.05 -4.64 10.84
CA TYR A 234 -9.18 -5.61 10.18
C TYR A 234 -9.89 -6.94 9.86
N LEU A 235 -10.99 -7.24 10.56
CA LEU A 235 -11.81 -8.45 10.33
C LEU A 235 -12.76 -8.32 9.13
N PHE A 236 -12.82 -7.16 8.45
CA PHE A 236 -13.73 -6.92 7.33
C PHE A 236 -13.62 -7.99 6.22
N GLU A 237 -12.39 -8.42 5.91
CA GLU A 237 -12.11 -9.42 4.87
C GLU A 237 -12.20 -10.87 5.36
N SER A 238 -12.31 -11.08 6.68
CA SER A 238 -12.39 -12.41 7.29
C SER A 238 -13.70 -13.12 6.94
N ASN A 239 -13.70 -14.45 7.00
CA ASN A 239 -14.92 -15.22 6.79
C ASN A 239 -15.89 -15.08 7.99
N VAL A 240 -17.15 -15.47 7.80
CA VAL A 240 -18.21 -15.30 8.82
C VAL A 240 -17.89 -16.07 10.10
N ASN A 241 -17.33 -17.28 10.00
CA ASN A 241 -17.02 -18.11 11.16
C ASN A 241 -15.91 -17.49 12.01
N ASP A 242 -14.85 -16.99 11.38
CA ASP A 242 -13.73 -16.31 12.04
C ASP A 242 -14.21 -15.05 12.75
N ILE A 243 -15.06 -14.25 12.10
CA ILE A 243 -15.61 -13.03 12.70
C ILE A 243 -16.41 -13.38 13.94
N THR A 244 -17.32 -14.34 13.84
CA THR A 244 -18.15 -14.76 14.95
C THR A 244 -17.30 -15.28 16.11
N ALA A 245 -16.34 -16.16 15.83
CA ALA A 245 -15.45 -16.71 16.85
C ALA A 245 -14.64 -15.62 17.57
N VAL A 246 -14.04 -14.69 16.81
CA VAL A 246 -13.23 -13.60 17.39
C VAL A 246 -14.08 -12.67 18.23
N ILE A 247 -15.22 -12.20 17.70
CA ILE A 247 -16.04 -11.23 18.43
C ILE A 247 -16.69 -11.87 19.68
N SER A 248 -17.22 -13.09 19.59
CA SER A 248 -17.79 -13.80 20.74
C SER A 248 -16.74 -14.02 21.84
N SER A 249 -15.56 -14.51 21.48
CA SER A 249 -14.46 -14.70 22.43
C SER A 249 -14.04 -13.38 23.11
N ARG A 250 -14.06 -12.25 22.39
CA ARG A 250 -13.75 -10.92 22.96
C ARG A 250 -14.86 -10.39 23.87
N ILE A 251 -16.11 -10.75 23.62
CA ILE A 251 -17.25 -10.46 24.50
C ILE A 251 -17.12 -11.29 25.78
N GLU A 252 -16.94 -12.60 25.66
CA GLU A 252 -16.79 -13.54 26.79
C GLU A 252 -15.61 -13.17 27.71
N SER A 253 -14.48 -12.77 27.12
CA SER A 253 -13.30 -12.31 27.87
C SER A 253 -13.43 -10.88 28.43
N SER A 254 -14.61 -10.24 28.31
CA SER A 254 -14.88 -8.87 28.80
C SER A 254 -13.96 -7.78 28.21
N ILE A 255 -13.32 -8.06 27.07
CA ILE A 255 -12.47 -7.11 26.35
C ILE A 255 -13.35 -6.15 25.56
N LEU A 256 -14.38 -6.67 24.87
CA LEU A 256 -15.43 -5.90 24.21
C LEU A 256 -16.54 -5.56 25.22
N LYS A 257 -16.26 -4.56 26.06
CA LYS A 257 -17.27 -4.02 27.00
C LYS A 257 -18.46 -3.46 26.22
N GLU A 258 -19.65 -3.45 26.82
CA GLU A 258 -20.85 -2.82 26.25
C GLU A 258 -21.32 -3.45 24.91
N VAL A 259 -20.91 -4.68 24.63
CA VAL A 259 -21.39 -5.46 23.49
C VAL A 259 -22.13 -6.68 24.02
N ASP A 260 -23.42 -6.79 23.69
CA ASP A 260 -24.26 -7.90 24.14
C ASP A 260 -23.80 -9.24 23.54
N VAL A 261 -23.94 -10.33 24.30
CA VAL A 261 -23.56 -11.68 23.85
C VAL A 261 -24.33 -12.09 22.59
N ASN A 262 -25.58 -11.64 22.43
CA ASN A 262 -26.40 -11.88 21.26
C ASN A 262 -26.24 -10.80 20.17
N PHE A 263 -25.30 -9.86 20.30
CA PHE A 263 -25.12 -8.77 19.34
C PHE A 263 -24.94 -9.28 17.92
N ILE A 264 -24.11 -10.30 17.70
CA ILE A 264 -23.85 -10.85 16.35
C ILE A 264 -25.14 -11.41 15.73
N ASN A 265 -25.94 -12.12 16.54
CA ASN A 265 -27.21 -12.70 16.10
C ASN A 265 -28.22 -11.60 15.72
N ASN A 266 -28.27 -10.52 16.49
CA ASN A 266 -29.23 -9.42 16.30
C ASN A 266 -28.81 -8.44 15.19
N TYR A 267 -27.53 -8.08 15.15
CA TYR A 267 -26.97 -7.09 14.22
C TYR A 267 -26.65 -7.70 12.85
N GLY A 268 -26.16 -8.94 12.84
CA GLY A 268 -25.75 -9.66 11.65
C GLY A 268 -24.34 -9.30 11.17
N VAL A 269 -23.58 -10.33 10.79
CA VAL A 269 -22.17 -10.21 10.34
C VAL A 269 -22.02 -9.34 9.10
N ASN A 270 -22.96 -9.38 8.16
CA ASN A 270 -22.89 -8.55 6.95
C ASN A 270 -22.97 -7.05 7.27
N ARG A 271 -23.87 -6.65 8.17
CA ARG A 271 -23.95 -5.24 8.61
C ARG A 271 -22.69 -4.81 9.34
N LEU A 272 -22.08 -5.73 10.11
CA LEU A 272 -20.81 -5.48 10.80
C LEU A 272 -19.66 -5.28 9.82
N LYS A 273 -19.60 -6.08 8.75
CA LYS A 273 -18.65 -5.87 7.65
C LYS A 273 -18.86 -4.52 6.97
N ASP A 274 -20.09 -4.14 6.68
CA ASP A 274 -20.37 -2.83 6.07
C ASP A 274 -19.96 -1.67 6.97
N PHE A 275 -20.20 -1.78 8.28
CA PHE A 275 -19.71 -0.83 9.27
C PHE A 275 -18.17 -0.74 9.25
N TRP A 276 -17.46 -1.87 9.30
CA TRP A 276 -16.00 -1.90 9.30
C TRP A 276 -15.41 -1.38 8.00
N LYS A 277 -16.04 -1.64 6.86
CA LYS A 277 -15.64 -1.06 5.57
C LYS A 277 -15.69 0.47 5.62
N LYS A 278 -16.82 1.03 6.06
CA LYS A 278 -16.99 2.49 6.20
C LYS A 278 -15.99 3.08 7.20
N HIS A 279 -15.78 2.42 8.34
CA HIS A 279 -14.81 2.88 9.34
C HIS A 279 -13.38 2.87 8.78
N ARG A 280 -12.99 1.79 8.08
CA ARG A 280 -11.68 1.67 7.43
C ARG A 280 -11.47 2.75 6.38
N GLU A 281 -12.49 3.07 5.58
CA GLU A 281 -12.44 4.18 4.61
C GLU A 281 -12.20 5.53 5.30
N LEU A 282 -12.91 5.83 6.39
CA LEU A 282 -12.70 7.05 7.18
C LEU A 282 -11.29 7.11 7.78
N ARG A 283 -10.81 6.00 8.34
CA ARG A 283 -9.46 5.89 8.90
C ARG A 283 -8.38 6.15 7.85
N LEU A 284 -8.49 5.55 6.67
CA LEU A 284 -7.53 5.74 5.59
C LEU A 284 -7.50 7.20 5.11
N LYS A 285 -8.67 7.85 5.02
CA LYS A 285 -8.76 9.28 4.70
C LYS A 285 -8.11 10.15 5.76
N ALA A 286 -8.40 9.91 7.04
CA ALA A 286 -7.80 10.64 8.15
C ALA A 286 -6.26 10.47 8.19
N TYR A 287 -5.75 9.26 7.92
CA TYR A 287 -4.30 9.04 7.78
C TYR A 287 -3.73 9.87 6.63
N SER A 288 -4.40 9.87 5.47
CA SER A 288 -3.94 10.61 4.28
C SER A 288 -3.87 12.11 4.55
N GLU A 289 -4.91 12.70 5.15
CA GLU A 289 -4.95 14.12 5.51
C GLU A 289 -3.80 14.49 6.48
N LEU A 290 -3.57 13.68 7.51
CA LEU A 290 -2.46 13.90 8.45
C LEU A 290 -1.09 13.76 7.79
N SER A 291 -0.92 12.77 6.90
CA SER A 291 0.31 12.57 6.14
C SER A 291 0.60 13.77 5.25
N GLU A 292 -0.39 14.28 4.52
CA GLU A 292 -0.25 15.48 3.69
C GLU A 292 0.10 16.72 4.53
N TYR A 293 -0.60 16.91 5.65
CA TYR A 293 -0.30 17.99 6.59
C TYR A 293 1.13 17.94 7.09
N PHE A 294 1.64 16.79 7.53
CA PHE A 294 3.03 16.68 7.99
C PHE A 294 4.04 16.94 6.88
N LYS A 295 3.80 16.42 5.67
CA LYS A 295 4.68 16.66 4.51
C LYS A 295 4.78 18.15 4.18
N TRP A 296 3.66 18.87 4.26
CA TRP A 296 3.62 20.31 4.09
C TRP A 296 4.30 21.05 5.26
N ASN A 297 3.89 20.77 6.49
CA ASN A 297 4.35 21.46 7.70
C ASN A 297 5.86 21.35 7.90
N TYR A 298 6.44 20.19 7.58
CA TYR A 298 7.89 19.94 7.69
C TYR A 298 8.63 20.09 6.36
N LYS A 299 8.01 20.75 5.37
CA LYS A 299 8.64 21.14 4.10
C LYS A 299 9.39 20.00 3.42
N LEU A 300 8.74 18.84 3.25
CA LEU A 300 9.35 17.65 2.64
C LEU A 300 9.96 17.93 1.25
N LYS A 301 9.44 18.91 0.51
CA LYS A 301 10.00 19.34 -0.79
C LYS A 301 11.42 19.92 -0.68
N GLU A 302 11.73 20.55 0.45
CA GLU A 302 13.03 21.18 0.74
C GLU A 302 13.95 20.25 1.54
N LYS A 303 13.41 19.13 2.05
CA LYS A 303 14.15 18.22 2.92
C LYS A 303 15.21 17.45 2.13
N ASN A 304 16.43 17.50 2.66
CA ASN A 304 17.53 16.69 2.17
C ASN A 304 17.70 15.47 3.09
N PHE A 305 17.55 14.27 2.55
CA PHE A 305 17.89 13.05 3.27
C PHE A 305 19.40 12.80 3.17
N ASP A 306 20.02 12.43 4.29
CA ASP A 306 21.43 12.04 4.31
C ASP A 306 21.61 10.75 3.50
N VAL A 307 22.63 10.71 2.63
CA VAL A 307 22.90 9.56 1.77
C VAL A 307 23.40 8.38 2.59
N VAL A 308 24.28 8.63 3.57
CA VAL A 308 24.82 7.58 4.45
C VAL A 308 23.67 6.90 5.17
N TYR A 309 22.76 7.72 5.72
CA TYR A 309 21.52 7.27 6.32
C TYR A 309 20.67 6.37 5.41
N LEU A 310 20.50 6.72 4.13
CA LEU A 310 19.69 5.92 3.19
C LEU A 310 20.39 4.60 2.80
N GLU A 311 21.71 4.63 2.68
CA GLU A 311 22.51 3.44 2.34
C GLU A 311 22.57 2.45 3.52
N ASP A 312 22.67 2.94 4.76
CA ASP A 312 22.54 2.14 5.98
C ASP A 312 21.16 1.46 6.08
N PHE A 313 20.12 2.07 5.48
CA PHE A 313 18.79 1.48 5.33
C PHE A 313 18.67 0.45 4.20
N ASN A 314 19.76 0.14 3.51
CA ASN A 314 19.80 -0.72 2.33
C ASN A 314 19.07 -0.14 1.09
N LEU A 315 18.97 1.19 0.97
CA LEU A 315 18.59 1.83 -0.30
C LEU A 315 19.82 1.98 -1.20
N GLU A 316 19.58 2.01 -2.50
CA GLU A 316 20.64 2.10 -3.50
C GLU A 316 20.46 3.34 -4.38
N CYS A 317 21.55 3.99 -4.77
CA CYS A 317 21.48 5.10 -5.72
C CYS A 317 20.85 4.64 -7.05
N CYS A 318 19.96 5.46 -7.60
CA CYS A 318 19.46 5.26 -8.95
C CYS A 318 20.64 5.24 -9.94
N ILE A 319 20.65 4.26 -10.85
CA ILE A 319 21.73 4.07 -11.85
C ILE A 319 21.91 5.34 -12.71
N LEU A 320 20.81 5.98 -13.12
CA LEU A 320 20.87 7.23 -13.90
C LEU A 320 21.46 8.41 -13.11
N CYS A 321 21.39 8.36 -11.77
CA CYS A 321 22.03 9.35 -10.89
C CYS A 321 23.45 8.97 -10.49
N ALA A 322 23.81 7.67 -10.57
CA ALA A 322 25.15 7.19 -10.26
C ALA A 322 26.12 7.41 -11.44
N ASN A 323 25.59 7.33 -12.67
CA ASN A 323 26.35 7.49 -13.92
C ASN A 323 26.46 8.96 -14.38
N LYS A 324 25.90 9.91 -13.62
CA LYS A 324 26.06 11.35 -13.79
C LYS A 324 26.92 11.86 -12.65
#